data_AF-A0AAW7P8A7-F1
#
_entry.id   AF-A0AAW7P8A7-F1
#
_cell.length_a   1.000
_cell.length_b   1.000
_cell.length_c   1.000
_cell.angle_alpha   90.00
_cell.angle_beta   90.00
_cell.angle_gamma   90.00
#
_symmetry.space_group_name_H-M   'P 1'
#
loop_
_entity.id
_entity.type
_entity.pdbx_description
1 polymer ?
#
loop_
_entity_poly.entity_id
_entity_poly.type
_entity_poly.pdbx_seq_one_letter_code
_entity_poly.pdbx_strand_id
1 'polypeptide(L)'
;MDYKVQFKSYDAVANTTKVAIKQDFPYRVFEEILPTNRMTEDDATLVEAVLNIVRMEFDTSGAVVAIKKELDKSVEANNDAIAKIQALTKDNEEKANQIQKIKEVAEWNVLARVTDVENPLDPTVFKRGLELVDLGQSGKTYQPQEIFTVEDPNHTEAFGEGKRVMIQVTEPFTYQGETLDQLNSLFQNGKIGIWKWARPKEEKEEKPGQPSGDLETQPVATATPQPVL
;
A
#
# COMPACT_ATOMS: atom_id res chain seq x y z
N MET A 1 -30.87 -48.43 29.94
CA MET A 1 -32.15 -47.91 29.41
C MET A 1 -33.09 -49.10 29.37
N ASP A 2 -34.26 -49.02 29.99
CA ASP A 2 -35.23 -50.13 30.06
C ASP A 2 -36.20 -50.03 28.88
N TYR A 3 -35.76 -50.46 27.69
CA TYR A 3 -36.62 -50.59 26.52
C TYR A 3 -37.27 -51.97 26.50
N LYS A 4 -38.56 -52.01 26.14
CA LYS A 4 -39.34 -53.24 26.00
C LYS A 4 -39.97 -53.29 24.63
N VAL A 5 -40.03 -54.48 24.03
CA VAL A 5 -40.78 -54.70 22.80
C VAL A 5 -42.26 -54.41 23.07
N GLN A 6 -42.85 -53.50 22.29
CA GLN A 6 -44.29 -53.22 22.31
C GLN A 6 -45.02 -53.95 21.19
N PHE A 7 -44.33 -54.13 20.07
CA PHE A 7 -44.91 -54.70 18.87
C PHE A 7 -43.84 -55.42 18.06
N LYS A 8 -44.18 -56.60 17.52
CA LYS A 8 -43.40 -57.27 16.48
C LYS A 8 -44.32 -57.95 15.47
N SER A 9 -44.01 -57.79 14.18
CA SER A 9 -44.75 -58.43 13.09
C SER A 9 -43.84 -58.81 11.94
N TYR A 10 -44.05 -60.01 11.39
CA TYR A 10 -43.33 -60.49 10.22
C TYR A 10 -44.09 -60.20 8.92
N ASP A 11 -43.43 -59.56 7.96
CA ASP A 11 -43.88 -59.43 6.58
C ASP A 11 -43.24 -60.55 5.75
N ALA A 12 -44.06 -61.51 5.33
CA ALA A 12 -43.62 -62.65 4.54
C ALA A 12 -43.24 -62.31 3.09
N VAL A 13 -43.79 -61.22 2.54
CA VAL A 13 -43.51 -60.78 1.16
C VAL A 13 -42.15 -60.09 1.11
N ALA A 14 -41.89 -59.20 2.06
CA ALA A 14 -40.60 -58.52 2.17
C ALA A 14 -39.52 -59.37 2.86
N ASN A 15 -39.90 -60.46 3.53
CA ASN A 15 -39.05 -61.26 4.42
C ASN A 15 -38.34 -60.37 5.47
N THR A 16 -39.13 -59.58 6.19
CA THR A 16 -38.64 -58.65 7.22
C THR A 16 -39.51 -58.71 8.48
N THR A 17 -38.94 -58.29 9.61
CA THR A 17 -39.62 -58.21 10.90
C THR A 17 -39.66 -56.77 11.37
N LYS A 18 -40.85 -56.18 11.41
CA LYS A 18 -41.09 -54.87 12.00
C LYS A 18 -41.11 -54.99 13.53
N VAL A 19 -40.34 -54.18 14.23
CA VAL A 19 -40.25 -54.20 15.71
C VAL A 19 -40.37 -52.77 16.24
N ALA A 20 -41.27 -52.56 17.21
CA ALA A 20 -41.35 -51.33 17.97
C ALA A 20 -40.94 -51.56 19.43
N ILE A 21 -40.05 -50.72 19.94
CA ILE A 21 -39.57 -50.73 21.32
C ILE A 21 -39.96 -49.45 22.03
N LYS A 22 -40.20 -49.52 23.33
CA LYS A 22 -40.60 -48.37 24.15
C LYS A 22 -39.85 -48.33 25.47
N GLN A 23 -39.49 -47.13 25.89
CA GLN A 23 -39.06 -46.79 27.25
C GLN A 23 -40.08 -45.86 27.88
N ASP A 24 -40.42 -46.07 29.16
CA ASP A 24 -41.47 -45.29 29.85
C ASP A 24 -40.99 -43.92 30.36
N PHE A 25 -39.74 -43.80 30.84
CA PHE A 25 -39.20 -42.53 31.32
C PHE A 25 -37.69 -42.35 31.00
N PRO A 26 -37.28 -41.27 30.29
CA PRO A 26 -38.15 -40.44 29.46
C PRO A 26 -38.91 -41.29 28.43
N TYR A 27 -40.16 -40.92 28.12
CA TYR A 27 -40.98 -41.63 27.13
C TYR A 27 -40.29 -41.57 25.75
N ARG A 28 -39.96 -42.74 25.20
CA ARG A 28 -39.36 -42.88 23.87
C ARG A 28 -39.89 -44.13 23.19
N VAL A 29 -40.13 -44.04 21.89
CA VAL A 29 -40.53 -45.16 21.05
C VAL A 29 -39.65 -45.16 19.81
N PHE A 30 -39.11 -46.32 19.47
CA PHE A 30 -38.41 -46.54 18.20
C PHE A 30 -39.08 -47.68 17.46
N GLU A 31 -39.18 -47.54 16.14
CA GLU A 31 -39.78 -48.52 15.27
C GLU A 31 -38.86 -48.74 14.09
N GLU A 32 -38.42 -49.98 13.90
CA GLU A 32 -37.50 -50.34 12.84
C GLU A 32 -37.94 -51.61 12.11
N ILE A 33 -37.47 -51.75 10.87
CA ILE A 33 -37.68 -52.95 10.05
C ILE A 33 -36.37 -53.74 10.04
N LEU A 34 -36.37 -54.89 10.72
CA LEU A 34 -35.24 -55.80 10.78
C LEU A 34 -35.29 -56.77 9.59
N PRO A 35 -34.14 -57.15 9.01
CA PRO A 35 -34.10 -58.16 7.96
C PRO A 35 -34.50 -59.54 8.50
N THR A 36 -35.03 -60.39 7.62
CA THR A 36 -35.44 -61.78 7.86
C THR A 36 -36.57 -61.95 8.88
N ASN A 37 -37.03 -63.20 9.04
CA ASN A 37 -37.97 -63.58 10.09
C ASN A 37 -37.26 -63.74 11.44
N ARG A 38 -37.52 -62.81 12.36
CA ARG A 38 -36.94 -62.77 13.71
C ARG A 38 -38.01 -63.00 14.80
N MET A 39 -39.18 -63.54 14.44
CA MET A 39 -40.29 -63.74 15.37
C MET A 39 -39.98 -64.70 16.52
N THR A 40 -38.99 -65.59 16.35
CA THR A 40 -38.55 -66.57 17.35
C THR A 40 -37.49 -66.03 18.30
N GLU A 41 -36.95 -64.83 18.06
CA GLU A 41 -35.95 -64.23 18.92
C GLU A 41 -36.58 -63.63 20.19
N ASP A 42 -35.78 -63.62 21.25
CA ASP A 42 -36.19 -63.03 22.51
C ASP A 42 -36.21 -61.50 22.43
N ASP A 43 -36.97 -60.89 23.33
CA ASP A 43 -37.22 -59.46 23.30
C ASP A 43 -35.96 -58.63 23.60
N ALA A 44 -34.97 -59.16 24.33
CA ALA A 44 -33.72 -58.44 24.57
C ALA A 44 -32.87 -58.35 23.30
N THR A 45 -32.77 -59.46 22.55
CA THR A 45 -32.11 -59.48 21.24
C THR A 45 -32.78 -58.51 20.24
N LEU A 46 -34.12 -58.47 20.21
CA LEU A 46 -34.87 -57.55 19.34
C LEU A 46 -34.69 -56.09 19.76
N VAL A 47 -34.70 -55.80 21.07
CA VAL A 47 -34.43 -54.47 21.61
C VAL A 47 -33.03 -53.99 21.24
N GLU A 48 -32.02 -54.84 21.39
CA GLU A 48 -30.65 -54.50 21.03
C GLU A 48 -30.50 -54.23 19.53
N ALA A 49 -31.16 -55.03 18.67
CA ALA A 49 -31.13 -54.83 17.23
C ALA A 49 -31.72 -53.47 16.82
N VAL A 50 -32.88 -53.09 17.36
CA VAL A 50 -33.51 -51.79 17.09
C VAL A 50 -32.63 -50.64 17.62
N LEU A 51 -32.11 -50.75 18.84
CA LEU A 51 -31.24 -49.73 19.41
C LEU A 51 -29.92 -49.57 18.64
N ASN A 52 -29.40 -50.63 18.01
CA ASN A 52 -28.20 -50.55 17.19
C ASN A 52 -28.42 -49.76 15.90
N ILE A 53 -29.57 -49.95 15.22
CA ILE A 53 -29.94 -49.14 14.06
C ILE A 53 -30.05 -47.67 14.46
N VAL A 54 -30.81 -47.38 15.52
CA VAL A 54 -30.95 -46.02 16.05
C VAL A 54 -29.59 -45.42 16.40
N ARG A 55 -28.68 -46.16 17.06
CA ARG A 55 -27.32 -45.64 17.33
C ARG A 55 -26.55 -45.31 16.06
N MET A 56 -26.64 -46.15 15.03
CA MET A 56 -25.97 -45.90 13.75
C MET A 56 -26.53 -44.67 13.03
N GLU A 57 -27.84 -44.44 13.08
CA GLU A 57 -28.46 -43.23 12.52
C GLU A 57 -28.13 -41.96 13.29
N PHE A 58 -27.98 -42.08 14.61
CA PHE A 58 -27.66 -40.96 15.50
C PHE A 58 -26.16 -40.78 15.75
N ASP A 59 -25.27 -41.54 15.10
CA ASP A 59 -23.81 -41.36 15.21
C ASP A 59 -23.33 -40.17 14.37
N THR A 60 -23.71 -38.96 14.77
CA THR A 60 -23.20 -37.71 14.18
C THR A 60 -21.78 -37.40 14.62
N SER A 61 -21.17 -38.21 15.49
CA SER A 61 -19.87 -37.89 16.12
C SER A 61 -18.75 -37.82 15.09
N GLY A 62 -18.72 -38.75 14.13
CA GLY A 62 -17.77 -38.75 13.02
C GLY A 62 -17.92 -37.52 12.10
N ALA A 63 -19.17 -37.15 11.77
CA ALA A 63 -19.46 -35.97 10.96
C ALA A 63 -19.05 -34.66 11.66
N VAL A 64 -19.32 -34.54 12.96
CA VAL A 64 -18.91 -33.37 13.77
C VAL A 64 -17.39 -33.29 13.89
N VAL A 65 -16.69 -34.42 14.08
CA VAL A 65 -15.22 -34.47 14.12
C VAL A 65 -14.62 -34.06 12.76
N ALA A 66 -15.21 -34.49 11.64
CA ALA A 66 -14.77 -34.09 10.31
C ALA A 66 -14.93 -32.58 10.09
N ILE A 67 -16.10 -32.02 10.42
CA ILE A 67 -16.36 -30.58 10.36
C ILE A 67 -15.39 -29.79 11.24
N LYS A 68 -15.14 -30.26 12.48
CA LYS A 68 -14.19 -29.61 13.39
C LYS A 68 -12.78 -29.60 12.80
N LYS A 69 -12.33 -30.73 12.24
CA LYS A 69 -11.01 -30.83 11.60
C LYS A 69 -10.88 -29.91 10.39
N GLU A 70 -11.95 -29.77 9.59
CA GLU A 70 -11.98 -28.84 8.47
C GLU A 70 -11.98 -27.38 8.92
N LEU A 71 -12.73 -27.07 9.99
CA LEU A 71 -12.73 -25.76 10.64
C LEU A 71 -11.34 -25.40 11.17
N ASP A 72 -10.67 -26.31 11.89
CA ASP A 72 -9.33 -26.09 12.43
C ASP A 72 -8.32 -25.79 11.31
N LYS A 73 -8.37 -26.54 10.19
CA LYS A 73 -7.56 -26.26 8.99
C LYS A 73 -7.86 -24.89 8.40
N SER A 74 -9.14 -24.50 8.32
CA SER A 74 -9.53 -23.19 7.81
C SER A 74 -9.05 -22.06 8.71
N VAL A 75 -9.05 -22.25 10.03
CA VAL A 75 -8.54 -21.28 11.00
C VAL A 75 -7.02 -21.12 10.86
N GLU A 76 -6.28 -22.23 10.73
CA GLU A 76 -4.83 -22.21 10.50
C GLU A 76 -4.49 -21.46 9.20
N ALA A 77 -5.14 -21.82 8.09
CA ALA A 77 -4.93 -21.15 6.81
C ALA A 77 -5.26 -19.64 6.86
N ASN A 78 -6.31 -19.26 7.60
CA ASN A 78 -6.64 -17.85 7.80
C ASN A 78 -5.60 -17.11 8.64
N ASN A 79 -5.06 -17.74 9.68
CA ASN A 79 -3.99 -17.14 10.49
C ASN A 79 -2.72 -16.90 9.66
N ASP A 80 -2.34 -17.87 8.82
CA ASP A 80 -1.20 -17.72 7.91
C ASP A 80 -1.43 -16.59 6.89
N ALA A 81 -2.64 -16.50 6.33
CA ALA A 81 -3.01 -15.42 5.42
C ALA A 81 -2.95 -14.04 6.10
N ILE A 82 -3.44 -13.93 7.35
CA ILE A 82 -3.36 -12.70 8.14
C ILE A 82 -1.89 -12.30 8.38
N ALA A 83 -1.03 -13.25 8.77
CA ALA A 83 0.38 -12.99 8.98
C ALA A 83 1.07 -12.49 7.69
N LYS A 84 0.74 -13.09 6.54
CA LYS A 84 1.25 -12.67 5.23
C LYS A 84 0.77 -11.27 4.85
N ILE A 85 -0.49 -10.94 5.10
CA ILE A 85 -1.05 -9.60 4.86
C ILE A 85 -0.30 -8.57 5.71
N GLN A 86 -0.11 -8.83 7.00
CA GLN A 86 0.63 -7.93 7.89
C GLN A 86 2.07 -7.69 7.42
N ALA A 87 2.76 -8.74 6.98
CA ALA A 87 4.11 -8.62 6.44
C ALA A 87 4.16 -7.77 5.15
N LEU A 88 3.21 -7.99 4.24
CA LEU A 88 3.09 -7.20 3.00
C LEU A 88 2.72 -5.74 3.25
N THR A 89 1.85 -5.47 4.22
CA THR A 89 1.50 -4.11 4.63
C THR A 89 2.74 -3.37 5.13
N LYS A 90 3.53 -4.01 6.01
CA LYS A 90 4.77 -3.42 6.52
C LYS A 90 5.80 -3.16 5.41
N ASP A 91 6.01 -4.11 4.51
CA ASP A 91 6.92 -3.95 3.36
C ASP A 91 6.47 -2.79 2.45
N ASN A 92 5.16 -2.65 2.21
CA ASN A 92 4.62 -1.55 1.42
C ASN A 92 4.81 -0.18 2.11
N GLU A 93 4.62 -0.09 3.42
CA GLU A 93 4.88 1.12 4.20
C GLU A 93 6.37 1.52 4.13
N GLU A 94 7.27 0.55 4.27
CA GLU A 94 8.72 0.78 4.14
C GLU A 94 9.09 1.26 2.73
N LYS A 95 8.53 0.63 1.69
CA LYS A 95 8.74 1.05 0.29
C LYS A 95 8.16 2.43 0.00
N ALA A 96 6.98 2.75 0.51
CA ALA A 96 6.38 4.08 0.36
C ALA A 96 7.28 5.16 0.97
N ASN A 97 7.83 4.90 2.16
CA ASN A 97 8.79 5.80 2.81
C ASN A 97 10.09 5.95 2.01
N GLN A 98 10.61 4.88 1.40
CA GLN A 98 11.78 4.96 0.54
C GLN A 98 11.51 5.76 -0.75
N ILE A 99 10.35 5.54 -1.38
CA ILE A 99 9.92 6.30 -2.57
C ILE A 99 9.81 7.78 -2.25
N GLN A 100 9.22 8.13 -1.09
CA GLN A 100 9.10 9.52 -0.66
C GLN A 100 10.47 10.19 -0.50
N LYS A 101 11.44 9.51 0.13
CA LYS A 101 12.83 10.02 0.24
C LYS A 101 13.51 10.19 -1.11
N ILE A 102 13.33 9.23 -2.03
CA ILE A 102 13.88 9.33 -3.38
C ILE A 102 13.26 10.52 -4.12
N LYS A 103 11.95 10.74 -3.96
CA LYS A 103 11.23 11.88 -4.54
C LYS A 103 11.77 13.21 -4.02
N GLU A 104 11.96 13.34 -2.71
CA GLU A 104 12.54 14.55 -2.09
C GLU A 104 13.95 14.85 -2.64
N VAL A 105 14.82 13.83 -2.74
CA VAL A 105 16.16 14.00 -3.31
C VAL A 105 16.10 14.39 -4.79
N ALA A 106 15.20 13.78 -5.56
CA ALA A 106 15.01 14.11 -6.98
C ALA A 106 14.52 15.55 -7.17
N GLU A 107 13.54 15.98 -6.37
CA GLU A 107 13.03 17.35 -6.36
C GLU A 107 14.13 18.36 -6.01
N TRP A 108 14.96 18.06 -5.01
CA TRP A 108 16.09 18.92 -4.64
C TRP A 108 17.15 19.01 -5.75
N ASN A 109 17.44 17.90 -6.43
CA ASN A 109 18.33 17.89 -7.60
C ASN A 109 17.77 18.73 -8.75
N VAL A 110 16.47 18.62 -9.04
CA VAL A 110 15.82 19.46 -10.07
C VAL A 110 15.89 20.93 -9.67
N LEU A 111 15.53 21.26 -8.43
CA LEU A 111 15.62 22.62 -7.89
C LEU A 111 17.03 23.18 -8.10
N ALA A 112 18.07 22.50 -7.60
CA ALA A 112 19.46 22.95 -7.70
C ALA A 112 19.88 23.22 -9.15
N ARG A 113 19.50 22.35 -10.10
CA ARG A 113 19.84 22.51 -11.52
C ARG A 113 19.03 23.58 -12.24
N VAL A 114 17.76 23.76 -11.89
CA VAL A 114 16.87 24.76 -12.48
C VAL A 114 17.20 26.17 -11.99
N THR A 115 17.70 26.30 -10.76
CA THR A 115 18.11 27.59 -10.18
C THR A 115 19.53 28.01 -10.55
N ASP A 116 20.33 27.14 -11.17
CA ASP A 116 21.66 27.46 -11.69
C ASP A 116 21.54 28.30 -12.97
N VAL A 117 21.34 29.60 -12.78
CA VAL A 117 21.20 30.57 -13.87
C VAL A 117 22.53 30.90 -14.56
N GLU A 118 23.66 30.55 -13.94
CA GLU A 118 24.99 30.74 -14.52
C GLU A 118 25.29 29.64 -15.55
N ASN A 119 24.81 28.42 -15.31
CA ASN A 119 24.96 27.27 -16.20
C ASN A 119 23.59 26.66 -16.54
N PRO A 120 22.74 27.37 -17.31
CA PRO A 120 21.37 26.93 -17.57
C PRO A 120 21.36 25.59 -18.31
N LEU A 121 20.40 24.75 -17.94
CA LEU A 121 20.18 23.46 -18.58
C LEU A 121 19.84 23.63 -20.07
N ASP A 122 20.19 22.63 -20.88
CA ASP A 122 19.59 22.47 -22.21
C ASP A 122 18.05 22.52 -22.10
N PRO A 123 17.34 23.25 -22.98
CA PRO A 123 15.90 23.45 -22.87
C PRO A 123 15.12 22.12 -22.80
N THR A 124 15.54 21.10 -23.55
CA THR A 124 14.86 19.81 -23.53
C THR A 124 15.11 19.04 -22.22
N VAL A 125 16.29 19.20 -21.62
CA VAL A 125 16.61 18.64 -20.29
C VAL A 125 15.86 19.38 -19.18
N PHE A 126 15.75 20.70 -19.28
CA PHE A 126 14.95 21.53 -18.38
C PHE A 126 13.49 21.05 -18.35
N LYS A 127 12.89 20.87 -19.54
CA LYS A 127 11.53 20.31 -19.69
C LYS A 127 11.38 18.99 -18.95
N ARG A 128 12.29 18.03 -19.20
CA ARG A 128 12.28 16.72 -18.54
C ARG A 128 12.43 16.83 -17.02
N GLY A 129 13.29 17.73 -16.53
CA GLY A 129 13.43 18.00 -15.10
C GLY A 129 12.12 18.46 -14.46
N LEU A 130 11.42 19.41 -15.09
CA LEU A 130 10.13 19.90 -14.59
C LEU A 130 8.98 18.89 -14.74
N GLU A 131 9.08 17.94 -15.67
CA GLU A 131 8.13 16.83 -15.80
C GLU A 131 8.21 15.86 -14.61
N LEU A 132 9.36 15.77 -13.92
CA LEU A 132 9.55 14.96 -12.71
C LEU A 132 8.95 15.60 -11.46
N VAL A 133 8.70 16.91 -11.49
CA VAL A 133 8.09 17.66 -10.38
C VAL A 133 6.58 17.70 -10.57
N ASP A 134 5.84 17.44 -9.48
CA ASP A 134 4.38 17.41 -9.52
C ASP A 134 3.78 18.76 -9.95
N LEU A 135 2.64 18.71 -10.62
CA LEU A 135 1.83 19.90 -10.87
C LEU A 135 1.24 20.43 -9.55
N GLY A 136 1.05 21.75 -9.49
CA GLY A 136 0.36 22.43 -8.41
C GLY A 136 -1.03 21.83 -8.16
N GLN A 137 -1.31 21.41 -6.93
CA GLN A 137 -2.61 20.87 -6.55
C GLN A 137 -3.44 21.96 -5.85
N SER A 138 -4.60 22.29 -6.42
CA SER A 138 -5.50 23.29 -5.82
C SER A 138 -5.97 22.85 -4.43
N GLY A 139 -5.89 23.75 -3.46
CA GLY A 139 -6.18 23.49 -2.05
C GLY A 139 -5.03 22.87 -1.26
N LYS A 140 -3.91 22.48 -1.90
CA LYS A 140 -2.74 21.96 -1.19
C LYS A 140 -1.92 23.11 -0.59
N THR A 141 -1.58 22.98 0.70
CA THR A 141 -0.61 23.84 1.37
C THR A 141 0.78 23.24 1.21
N TYR A 142 1.65 23.98 0.53
CA TYR A 142 3.06 23.67 0.36
C TYR A 142 3.87 24.26 1.51
N GLN A 143 4.82 23.48 2.03
CA GLN A 143 5.73 23.88 3.11
C GLN A 143 6.93 24.66 2.56
N PRO A 144 7.59 25.51 3.36
CA PRO A 144 8.79 26.23 2.95
C PRO A 144 9.79 25.33 2.23
N GLN A 145 10.39 25.83 1.14
CA GLN A 145 11.32 25.14 0.25
C GLN A 145 10.74 24.05 -0.65
N GLU A 146 9.48 23.65 -0.47
CA GLU A 146 8.83 22.75 -1.41
C GLU A 146 8.72 23.40 -2.80
N ILE A 147 8.74 22.54 -3.81
CA ILE A 147 8.57 22.93 -5.19
C ILE A 147 7.34 22.27 -5.79
N PHE A 148 6.77 22.94 -6.78
CA PHE A 148 5.77 22.37 -7.67
C PHE A 148 5.88 23.04 -9.05
N THR A 149 5.16 22.52 -10.03
CA THR A 149 5.11 23.11 -11.36
C THR A 149 3.73 23.66 -11.70
N VAL A 150 3.70 24.73 -12.48
CA VAL A 150 2.50 25.28 -13.09
C VAL A 150 2.71 25.35 -14.59
N GLU A 151 1.69 25.03 -15.37
CA GLU A 151 1.74 25.20 -16.82
C GLU A 151 1.42 26.65 -17.18
N ASP A 152 2.24 27.25 -18.05
CA ASP A 152 1.99 28.54 -18.67
C ASP A 152 1.29 28.31 -20.03
N PRO A 153 -0.05 28.38 -20.11
CA PRO A 153 -0.76 28.12 -21.35
C PRO A 153 -0.44 29.17 -22.43
N ASN A 154 -0.04 30.38 -22.01
CA ASN A 154 0.27 31.50 -22.89
C ASN A 154 1.69 31.41 -23.46
N HIS A 155 2.54 30.53 -22.91
CA HIS A 155 3.88 30.29 -23.43
C HIS A 155 3.85 29.46 -24.72
N THR A 156 4.59 29.93 -25.72
CA THR A 156 4.85 29.19 -26.96
C THR A 156 6.31 28.76 -26.92
N GLU A 157 6.56 27.45 -26.95
CA GLU A 157 7.91 26.88 -26.88
C GLU A 157 8.76 27.41 -28.05
N ALA A 158 9.92 28.00 -27.74
CA ALA A 158 10.85 28.51 -28.74
C ALA A 158 12.01 27.53 -29.02
N PHE A 159 12.37 26.70 -28.04
CA PHE A 159 13.51 25.78 -28.07
C PHE A 159 13.18 24.37 -27.56
N GLY A 160 11.91 24.07 -27.30
CA GLY A 160 11.47 22.78 -26.75
C GLY A 160 11.59 22.69 -25.23
N GLU A 161 11.62 23.83 -24.55
CA GLU A 161 11.74 24.02 -23.10
C GLU A 161 10.48 23.63 -22.31
N GLY A 162 9.38 23.33 -23.01
CA GLY A 162 8.11 23.04 -22.38
C GLY A 162 7.38 24.28 -21.88
N LYS A 163 6.20 24.04 -21.31
CA LYS A 163 5.34 25.08 -20.74
C LYS A 163 5.32 25.11 -19.22
N ARG A 164 5.96 24.13 -18.57
CA ARG A 164 6.02 24.08 -17.11
C ARG A 164 6.98 25.14 -16.59
N VAL A 165 6.58 25.76 -15.49
CA VAL A 165 7.35 26.73 -14.73
C VAL A 165 7.46 26.20 -13.31
N MET A 166 8.67 26.21 -12.76
CA MET A 166 8.89 25.77 -11.39
C MET A 166 8.55 26.91 -10.42
N ILE A 167 7.75 26.58 -9.42
CA ILE A 167 7.42 27.44 -8.29
C ILE A 167 8.09 26.86 -7.06
N GLN A 168 8.84 27.68 -6.35
CA GLN A 168 9.43 27.33 -5.06
C GLN A 168 8.83 28.23 -3.98
N VAL A 169 8.32 27.67 -2.89
CA VAL A 169 7.70 28.49 -1.83
C VAL A 169 8.73 28.84 -0.76
N THR A 170 8.70 30.06 -0.22
CA THR A 170 9.62 30.50 0.85
C THR A 170 8.98 30.43 2.24
N GLU A 171 7.64 30.48 2.29
CA GLU A 171 6.80 30.36 3.48
C GLU A 171 5.61 29.43 3.18
N PRO A 172 4.88 28.92 4.19
CA PRO A 172 3.71 28.08 3.94
C PRO A 172 2.72 28.78 2.98
N PHE A 173 2.44 28.14 1.85
CA PHE A 173 1.65 28.73 0.77
C PHE A 173 0.59 27.73 0.31
N THR A 174 -0.68 28.15 0.27
CA THR A 174 -1.77 27.31 -0.24
C THR A 174 -2.07 27.70 -1.67
N TYR A 175 -1.76 26.80 -2.61
CA TYR A 175 -2.04 27.02 -4.02
C TYR A 175 -3.53 26.78 -4.29
N GLN A 176 -4.22 27.75 -4.90
CA GLN A 176 -5.65 27.71 -5.23
C GLN A 176 -5.88 27.59 -6.75
N GLY A 177 -4.86 27.19 -7.51
CA GLY A 177 -4.92 27.18 -8.97
C GLY A 177 -4.66 28.55 -9.59
N GLU A 178 -3.93 29.43 -8.90
CA GLU A 178 -3.53 30.73 -9.43
C GLU A 178 -2.78 30.58 -10.75
N THR A 179 -3.12 31.43 -11.71
CA THR A 179 -2.36 31.56 -12.96
C THR A 179 -0.96 32.10 -12.68
N LEU A 180 -0.05 31.86 -13.61
CA LEU A 180 1.33 32.35 -13.49
C LEU A 180 1.42 33.88 -13.35
N ASP A 181 0.51 34.61 -13.99
CA ASP A 181 0.44 36.08 -13.86
C ASP A 181 0.06 36.52 -12.44
N GLN A 182 -0.85 35.79 -11.78
CA GLN A 182 -1.20 36.04 -10.38
C GLN A 182 -0.05 35.69 -9.42
N LEU A 183 0.69 34.61 -9.74
CA LEU A 183 1.87 34.22 -8.97
C LEU A 183 3.01 35.23 -9.11
N ASN A 184 3.14 35.94 -10.23
CA ASN A 184 4.18 36.98 -10.40
C ASN A 184 4.13 38.07 -9.31
N SER A 185 2.95 38.45 -8.81
CA SER A 185 2.84 39.40 -7.71
C SER A 185 3.42 38.85 -6.41
N LEU A 186 3.28 37.55 -6.15
CA LEU A 186 3.89 36.89 -4.99
C LEU A 186 5.41 36.76 -5.14
N PHE A 187 5.89 36.52 -6.36
CA PHE A 187 7.31 36.50 -6.68
C PHE A 187 7.97 37.86 -6.44
N GLN A 188 7.36 38.95 -6.90
CA GLN A 188 7.84 40.31 -6.65
C GLN A 188 7.92 40.66 -5.16
N ASN A 189 7.05 40.05 -4.35
CA ASN A 189 7.03 40.20 -2.90
C ASN A 189 7.98 39.21 -2.17
N GLY A 190 8.74 38.38 -2.89
CA GLY A 190 9.70 37.41 -2.33
C GLY A 190 9.07 36.20 -1.62
N LYS A 191 7.75 35.99 -1.77
CA LYS A 191 7.02 34.88 -1.13
C LYS A 191 7.20 33.55 -1.85
N ILE A 192 7.54 33.62 -3.13
CA ILE A 192 7.83 32.46 -3.98
C ILE A 192 8.99 32.78 -4.92
N GLY A 193 9.69 31.76 -5.38
CA GLY A 193 10.56 31.78 -6.54
C GLY A 193 9.83 31.27 -7.78
N ILE A 194 10.07 31.89 -8.94
CA ILE A 194 9.53 31.46 -10.23
C ILE A 194 10.71 31.24 -11.18
N TRP A 195 10.84 30.01 -11.70
CA TRP A 195 11.95 29.64 -12.56
C TRP A 195 11.43 29.14 -13.91
N LYS A 196 11.72 29.94 -14.94
CA LYS A 196 11.46 29.65 -16.35
C LYS A 196 12.78 29.39 -17.04
N TRP A 197 12.78 28.55 -18.07
CA TRP A 197 13.95 28.43 -18.92
C TRP A 197 14.21 29.77 -19.62
N ALA A 198 15.46 30.22 -19.59
CA ALA A 198 15.91 31.41 -20.29
C ALA A 198 17.16 31.04 -21.09
N ARG A 199 17.26 31.56 -22.31
CA ARG A 199 18.47 31.39 -23.12
C ARG A 199 19.66 31.99 -22.34
N PRO A 200 20.79 31.27 -22.22
CA PRO A 200 22.00 31.83 -21.65
C PRO A 200 22.34 33.14 -22.36
N LYS A 201 22.68 34.17 -21.58
CA LYS A 201 23.22 35.40 -22.17
C LYS A 201 24.52 35.01 -22.88
N GLU A 202 24.64 35.33 -24.16
CA GLU A 202 25.92 35.23 -24.86
C GLU A 202 26.94 35.95 -23.98
N GLU A 203 27.94 35.20 -23.49
CA GLU A 203 29.10 35.81 -22.84
C GLU A 203 29.56 36.92 -23.77
N LYS A 204 29.73 38.12 -23.22
CA LYS A 204 30.44 39.18 -23.94
C LYS A 204 31.71 38.53 -24.46
N GLU A 205 31.81 38.40 -25.79
CA GLU A 205 32.99 37.91 -26.46
C GLU A 205 34.19 38.56 -25.77
N GLU A 206 34.96 37.75 -25.03
CA GLU A 206 36.30 38.16 -24.65
C GLU A 206 37.02 38.38 -25.97
N LYS A 207 37.17 39.65 -26.35
CA LYS A 207 38.01 40.05 -27.47
C LYS A 207 39.36 39.33 -27.30
N PRO A 208 39.79 38.52 -28.27
CA PRO A 208 41.04 37.80 -28.14
C PRO A 208 42.18 38.82 -28.19
N GLY A 209 42.85 38.99 -27.05
CA GLY A 209 44.08 39.78 -26.94
C GLY A 209 43.95 41.03 -26.08
N GLN A 210 43.86 40.86 -24.76
CA GLN A 210 44.40 41.84 -23.82
C GLN A 210 44.96 41.08 -22.61
N PRO A 211 46.28 41.17 -22.33
CA PRO A 211 46.86 40.45 -21.20
C PRO A 211 46.27 40.98 -19.89
N SER A 212 45.88 40.06 -19.00
CA SER A 212 45.44 40.38 -17.64
C SER A 212 46.45 41.30 -16.96
N GLY A 213 45.92 42.39 -16.41
CA GLY A 213 46.67 43.47 -15.79
C GLY A 213 47.53 43.04 -14.60
N ASP A 214 48.58 43.85 -14.44
CA ASP A 214 49.49 44.01 -13.32
C ASP A 214 49.10 43.31 -12.00
N LEU A 215 49.90 42.30 -11.66
CA LEU A 215 50.11 41.90 -10.26
C LEU A 215 50.85 43.04 -9.55
N GLU A 216 50.11 43.99 -8.96
CA GLU A 216 50.68 44.86 -7.93
C GLU A 216 51.01 44.03 -6.69
N THR A 217 52.24 43.54 -6.62
CA THR A 217 52.81 43.00 -5.38
C THR A 217 53.11 44.17 -4.44
N GLN A 218 52.41 44.23 -3.30
CA GLN A 218 52.81 45.12 -2.21
C GLN A 218 54.15 44.65 -1.60
N PRO A 219 55.14 45.53 -1.40
CA PRO A 219 56.37 45.16 -0.71
C PRO A 219 56.14 45.02 0.80
N VAL A 220 56.56 43.89 1.38
CA VAL A 220 56.64 43.69 2.83
C VAL A 220 57.75 44.58 3.39
N ALA A 221 57.40 45.47 4.32
CA ALA A 221 58.34 46.35 4.99
C ALA A 221 59.42 45.57 5.78
N THR A 222 60.67 45.89 5.49
CA THR A 222 61.88 45.43 6.18
C THR A 222 61.92 45.90 7.63
N ALA A 223 62.11 44.96 8.56
CA ALA A 223 62.49 45.26 9.94
C ALA A 223 63.97 45.71 10.00
N THR A 224 64.18 46.88 10.60
CA THR A 224 65.49 47.51 10.84
C THR A 224 66.30 46.73 11.89
N PRO A 225 67.60 46.47 11.70
CA PRO A 225 68.48 45.98 12.77
C PRO A 225 69.01 47.15 13.60
N GLN A 226 69.09 46.98 14.93
CA GLN A 226 69.85 47.87 15.82
C GLN A 226 71.13 47.17 16.33
N PRO A 227 72.18 47.95 16.66
CA PRO A 227 73.57 47.54 16.58
C PRO A 227 74.11 46.93 17.88
N VAL A 228 75.16 46.14 17.74
CA VAL A 228 75.98 45.66 18.87
C VAL A 228 77.29 46.46 18.87
N LEU A 229 77.64 47.05 20.01
CA LEU A 229 79.00 47.45 20.37
C LEU A 229 79.70 46.26 21.04
#